data_AF-A0A496TKL6-F1
#
_entry.id   AF-A0A496TKL6-F1
#
_cell.length_a   1.000
_cell.length_b   1.000
_cell.length_c   1.000
_cell.angle_alpha   90.00
_cell.angle_beta   90.00
_cell.angle_gamma   90.00
#
_symmetry.space_group_name_H-M   'P 1'
#
loop_
_entity.id
_entity.type
_entity.pdbx_description
1 polymer ?
#
loop_
_entity_poly.entity_id
_entity_poly.type
_entity_poly.pdbx_seq_one_letter_code
_entity_poly.pdbx_strand_id
1 'polypeptide(L)'
;MGNIDIREFLQNLEKKGGKTKGGQYTDLVLGSLVSFVNSVVEIIEEIGVSIKESSSEVPKAKDQLEKITQETELAANNMLDIVEKILSNIEATNNNINRIRRGLKVFIDSKGNLIDFNSEKRYLKEIQTYIDEIQDYSYSLLNSLQFQDITAQQIRSANFILNSIRIQLNNLLSNLYNIEKKKEKIEKEDFDYKATIKNSTERQSLADNIVENIIKSSNIK
;
A
#
# COMPACT_ATOMS: atom_id res chain seq x y z
N MET A 1 -33.97 -13.05 32.12
CA MET A 1 -34.31 -14.40 31.63
C MET A 1 -33.07 -15.26 31.76
N GLY A 2 -33.19 -16.39 32.46
CA GLY A 2 -32.06 -17.19 32.92
C GLY A 2 -31.18 -17.66 31.76
N ASN A 3 -29.87 -17.54 31.95
CA ASN A 3 -28.87 -18.12 31.08
C ASN A 3 -29.03 -19.65 31.20
N ILE A 4 -29.78 -20.26 30.28
CA ILE A 4 -29.91 -21.72 30.25
C ILE A 4 -28.55 -22.23 29.78
N ASP A 5 -27.79 -22.84 30.68
CA ASP A 5 -26.62 -23.60 30.29
C ASP A 5 -27.11 -24.73 29.39
N ILE A 6 -26.87 -24.59 28.09
CA ILE A 6 -27.32 -25.53 27.07
C ILE A 6 -26.77 -26.92 27.39
N ARG A 7 -25.57 -27.02 27.98
CA ARG A 7 -24.99 -28.31 28.39
C ARG A 7 -25.77 -28.94 29.55
N GLU A 8 -26.21 -28.13 30.51
CA GLU A 8 -27.06 -28.57 31.63
C GLU A 8 -28.46 -29.00 31.15
N PHE A 9 -29.06 -28.25 30.22
CA PHE A 9 -30.35 -28.58 29.62
C PHE A 9 -30.31 -29.88 28.82
N LEU A 10 -29.26 -30.09 28.02
CA LEU A 10 -29.08 -31.30 27.22
C LEU A 10 -28.81 -32.53 28.11
N GLN A 11 -28.00 -32.40 29.17
CA GLN A 11 -27.80 -33.48 30.16
C GLN A 11 -29.10 -33.86 30.88
N ASN A 12 -29.95 -32.87 31.19
CA ASN A 12 -31.23 -33.11 31.85
C ASN A 12 -32.25 -33.79 30.92
N LEU A 13 -32.15 -33.60 29.61
CA LEU A 13 -32.95 -34.30 28.61
C LEU A 13 -32.53 -35.76 28.43
N GLU A 14 -31.23 -36.05 28.38
CA GLU A 14 -30.71 -37.43 28.38
C GLU A 14 -31.16 -38.22 29.63
N LYS A 15 -31.16 -37.57 30.81
CA LYS A 15 -31.57 -38.20 32.08
C LYS A 15 -33.07 -38.50 32.18
N LYS A 16 -33.93 -37.78 31.44
CA LYS A 16 -35.39 -37.92 31.49
C LYS A 16 -35.97 -38.93 30.50
N GLY A 17 -35.14 -39.51 29.62
CA GLY A 17 -35.48 -40.61 28.71
C GLY A 17 -35.72 -41.94 29.44
N GLY A 18 -36.90 -42.08 30.08
CA GLY A 18 -37.25 -43.22 30.91
C GLY A 18 -38.18 -44.23 30.22
N LYS A 19 -37.61 -45.31 29.67
CA LYS A 19 -38.16 -46.68 29.50
C LYS A 19 -39.66 -46.83 29.15
N THR A 20 -40.00 -46.71 27.87
CA THR A 20 -41.12 -47.47 27.24
C THR A 20 -40.71 -47.92 25.83
N LYS A 21 -41.39 -48.89 25.20
CA LYS A 21 -41.02 -49.40 23.84
C LYS A 21 -41.09 -48.34 22.73
N GLY A 22 -41.90 -47.28 22.90
CA GLY A 22 -41.84 -46.06 22.09
C GLY A 22 -40.75 -45.07 22.53
N GLY A 23 -40.34 -45.18 23.80
CA GLY A 23 -39.25 -44.42 24.45
C GLY A 23 -37.86 -44.71 23.91
N GLN A 24 -37.57 -45.93 23.44
CA GLN A 24 -36.24 -46.28 22.89
C GLN A 24 -35.89 -45.49 21.62
N TYR A 25 -36.87 -45.27 20.74
CA TYR A 25 -36.68 -44.47 19.53
C TYR A 25 -36.59 -42.98 19.88
N THR A 26 -37.37 -42.50 20.85
CA THR A 26 -37.28 -41.11 21.30
C THR A 26 -35.97 -40.83 22.03
N ASP A 27 -35.43 -41.79 22.80
CA ASP A 27 -34.14 -41.67 23.49
C ASP A 27 -32.98 -41.67 22.49
N LEU A 28 -33.05 -42.51 21.44
CA LEU A 28 -32.04 -42.52 20.37
C LEU A 28 -32.05 -41.20 19.58
N VAL A 29 -33.24 -40.69 19.25
CA VAL A 29 -33.40 -39.41 18.54
C VAL A 29 -32.97 -38.24 19.43
N LEU A 30 -33.36 -38.21 20.72
CA LEU A 30 -32.90 -37.18 21.66
C LEU A 30 -31.39 -37.24 21.87
N GLY A 31 -30.80 -38.41 22.06
CA GLY A 31 -29.35 -38.56 22.18
C GLY A 31 -28.60 -38.10 20.94
N SER A 32 -29.11 -38.42 19.74
CA SER A 32 -28.54 -37.95 18.48
C SER A 32 -28.66 -36.42 18.32
N LEU A 33 -29.78 -35.83 18.76
CA LEU A 33 -29.99 -34.38 18.74
C LEU A 33 -29.08 -33.66 19.74
N VAL A 34 -28.93 -34.22 20.95
CA VAL A 34 -28.01 -33.71 21.98
C VAL A 34 -26.56 -33.75 21.48
N SER A 35 -26.14 -34.87 20.90
CA SER A 35 -24.81 -35.00 20.30
C SER A 35 -24.61 -33.99 19.17
N PHE A 36 -25.60 -33.80 18.29
CA PHE A 36 -25.53 -32.83 17.21
C PHE A 36 -25.41 -31.40 17.73
N VAL A 37 -26.23 -31.00 18.71
CA VAL A 37 -26.16 -29.65 19.31
C VAL A 37 -24.80 -29.44 19.99
N ASN A 38 -24.27 -30.44 20.70
CA ASN A 38 -22.93 -30.34 21.31
C ASN A 38 -21.84 -30.14 20.25
N SER A 39 -21.88 -30.87 19.14
CA SER A 39 -20.93 -30.68 18.03
C SER A 39 -21.04 -29.29 17.40
N VAL A 40 -22.26 -28.75 17.27
CA VAL A 40 -22.48 -27.38 16.77
C VAL A 40 -21.92 -26.33 17.74
N VAL A 41 -22.09 -26.53 19.05
CA VAL A 41 -21.52 -25.64 20.08
C VAL A 41 -19.99 -25.65 20.04
N GLU A 42 -19.37 -26.83 19.92
CA GLU A 42 -17.90 -26.95 19.80
C GLU A 42 -17.35 -26.22 18.57
N ILE A 43 -18.00 -26.36 17.40
CA ILE A 43 -17.61 -25.63 16.18
C ILE A 43 -17.74 -24.10 16.38
N ILE A 44 -18.79 -23.64 17.05
CA ILE A 44 -18.99 -22.21 17.34
C ILE A 44 -17.91 -21.69 18.29
N GLU A 45 -17.53 -22.46 19.32
CA GLU A 45 -16.44 -22.11 20.22
C GLU A 45 -15.09 -22.02 19.48
N GLU A 46 -14.80 -22.98 18.61
CA GLU A 46 -13.57 -23.00 17.78
C GLU A 46 -13.51 -21.79 16.82
N ILE A 47 -14.62 -21.48 16.14
CA ILE A 47 -14.75 -20.30 15.28
C ILE A 47 -14.57 -19.02 16.11
N GLY A 48 -15.15 -18.95 17.31
CA GLY A 48 -15.02 -17.81 18.21
C GLY A 48 -13.57 -17.52 18.59
N VAL A 49 -12.79 -18.56 18.89
CA VAL A 49 -11.34 -18.44 19.16
C VAL A 49 -10.59 -17.93 17.92
N SER A 50 -10.80 -18.54 16.76
CA SER A 50 -10.14 -18.12 15.51
C SER A 50 -10.47 -16.67 15.09
N ILE A 51 -11.73 -16.25 15.27
CA ILE A 51 -12.17 -14.87 15.02
C ILE A 51 -11.50 -13.89 15.98
N LYS A 52 -11.40 -14.25 17.26
CA LYS A 52 -10.77 -13.43 18.29
C LYS A 52 -9.27 -13.26 18.02
N GLU A 53 -8.57 -14.33 17.68
CA GLU A 53 -7.16 -14.30 17.28
C GLU A 53 -6.96 -13.43 16.04
N SER A 54 -7.75 -13.65 14.98
CA SER A 54 -7.68 -12.85 13.74
C SER A 54 -7.95 -11.36 14.00
N SER A 55 -8.95 -11.03 14.81
CA SER A 55 -9.25 -9.63 15.18
C SER A 55 -8.10 -8.96 15.94
N SER A 56 -7.31 -9.73 16.70
CA SER A 56 -6.15 -9.21 17.44
C SER A 56 -4.91 -8.99 16.57
N GLU A 57 -4.77 -9.71 15.45
CA GLU A 57 -3.64 -9.56 14.52
C GLU A 57 -3.86 -8.42 13.51
N VAL A 58 -5.11 -8.12 13.16
CA VAL A 58 -5.45 -7.04 12.21
C VAL A 58 -4.88 -5.66 12.59
N PRO A 59 -4.94 -5.20 13.86
CA PRO A 59 -4.26 -3.98 14.29
C PRO A 59 -2.76 -3.98 14.04
N LYS A 60 -2.07 -5.10 14.30
CA LYS A 60 -0.62 -5.21 14.07
C LYS A 60 -0.28 -5.10 12.59
N ALA A 61 -1.11 -5.68 11.72
CA ALA A 61 -0.96 -5.54 10.27
C ALA A 61 -1.15 -4.09 9.82
N LYS A 62 -2.12 -3.37 10.40
CA LYS A 62 -2.32 -1.93 10.14
C LYS A 62 -1.08 -1.12 10.53
N ASP A 63 -0.59 -1.30 11.75
CA ASP A 63 0.58 -0.57 12.27
C ASP A 63 1.83 -0.86 11.43
N GLN A 64 2.00 -2.12 11.00
CA GLN A 64 3.09 -2.52 10.12
C GLN A 64 3.01 -1.86 8.74
N LEU A 65 1.81 -1.77 8.16
CA LEU A 65 1.59 -1.09 6.87
C LEU A 65 1.83 0.42 6.97
N GLU A 66 1.45 1.05 8.07
CA GLU A 66 1.73 2.46 8.34
C GLU A 66 3.23 2.72 8.46
N LYS A 67 3.95 1.87 9.19
CA LYS A 67 5.41 1.93 9.30
C LYS A 67 6.09 1.77 7.94
N ILE A 68 5.68 0.78 7.14
CA ILE A 68 6.23 0.57 5.78
C ILE A 68 5.98 1.80 4.91
N THR A 69 4.80 2.43 5.02
CA THR A 69 4.48 3.66 4.29
C THR A 69 5.45 4.79 4.67
N GLN A 70 5.65 5.02 5.97
CA GLN A 70 6.58 6.04 6.47
C GLN A 70 8.04 5.78 6.03
N GLU A 71 8.52 4.54 6.16
CA GLU A 71 9.87 4.16 5.74
C GLU A 71 10.06 4.34 4.22
N THR A 72 9.02 4.03 3.43
CA THR A 72 9.04 4.21 1.97
C THR A 72 9.08 5.69 1.58
N GLU A 73 8.30 6.53 2.25
CA GLU A 73 8.29 7.99 2.05
C GLU A 73 9.65 8.62 2.42
N LEU A 74 10.25 8.18 3.53
CA LEU A 74 11.60 8.62 3.93
C LEU A 74 12.66 8.20 2.89
N ALA A 75 12.62 6.95 2.42
CA ALA A 75 13.54 6.46 1.39
C ALA A 75 13.40 7.25 0.08
N ALA A 76 12.19 7.66 -0.27
CA ALA A 76 11.90 8.47 -1.43
C ALA A 76 12.52 9.87 -1.36
N ASN A 77 12.29 10.56 -0.24
CA ASN A 77 12.83 11.89 -0.01
C ASN A 77 14.36 11.84 -0.08
N ASN A 78 14.98 10.81 0.51
CA ASN A 78 16.42 10.60 0.39
C ASN A 78 16.86 10.38 -1.08
N MET A 79 16.08 9.68 -1.89
CA MET A 79 16.38 9.53 -3.32
C MET A 79 16.23 10.84 -4.09
N LEU A 80 15.21 11.66 -3.79
CA LEU A 80 15.05 13.00 -4.37
C LEU A 80 16.26 13.88 -4.04
N ASP A 81 16.69 13.91 -2.78
CA ASP A 81 17.89 14.65 -2.36
C ASP A 81 19.16 14.21 -3.11
N ILE A 82 19.29 12.90 -3.38
CA ILE A 82 20.41 12.36 -4.16
C ILE A 82 20.31 12.81 -5.62
N VAL A 83 19.12 12.77 -6.23
CA VAL A 83 18.90 13.24 -7.61
C VAL A 83 19.22 14.73 -7.74
N GLU A 84 18.79 15.56 -6.79
CA GLU A 84 19.11 16.98 -6.78
C GLU A 84 20.63 17.22 -6.72
N LYS A 85 21.36 16.47 -5.89
CA LYS A 85 22.83 16.52 -5.86
C LYS A 85 23.46 16.10 -7.18
N ILE A 86 22.92 15.07 -7.85
CA ILE A 86 23.38 14.65 -9.18
C ILE A 86 23.18 15.78 -10.20
N LEU A 87 22.00 16.38 -10.25
CA LEU A 87 21.68 17.49 -11.16
C LEU A 87 22.58 18.71 -10.90
N SER A 88 22.84 19.05 -9.64
CA SER A 88 23.79 20.11 -9.25
C SER A 88 25.22 19.82 -9.73
N ASN A 89 25.67 18.57 -9.56
CA ASN A 89 26.99 18.13 -10.05
C ASN A 89 27.09 18.13 -11.58
N ILE A 90 26.02 17.78 -12.29
CA ILE A 90 25.92 17.89 -13.75
C ILE A 90 26.09 19.34 -14.18
N GLU A 91 25.38 20.28 -13.55
CA GLU A 91 25.51 21.71 -13.86
C GLU A 91 26.94 22.21 -13.65
N ALA A 92 27.56 21.86 -12.51
CA ALA A 92 28.95 22.19 -12.23
C ALA A 92 29.91 21.59 -13.28
N THR A 93 29.66 20.35 -13.71
CA THR A 93 30.46 19.67 -14.73
C THR A 93 30.32 20.35 -16.10
N ASN A 94 29.10 20.69 -16.50
CA ASN A 94 28.83 21.45 -17.73
C ASN A 94 29.54 22.81 -17.73
N ASN A 95 29.50 23.52 -16.60
CA ASN A 95 30.24 24.77 -16.43
C ASN A 95 31.76 24.58 -16.58
N ASN A 96 32.32 23.51 -16.02
CA ASN A 96 33.74 23.18 -16.18
C ASN A 96 34.10 22.83 -17.63
N ILE A 97 33.30 22.01 -18.33
CA ILE A 97 33.49 21.70 -19.75
C ILE A 97 33.49 22.98 -20.60
N ASN A 98 32.55 23.90 -20.33
CA ASN A 98 32.47 25.17 -21.02
C ASN A 98 33.67 26.09 -20.74
N ARG A 99 34.22 26.06 -19.53
CA ARG A 99 35.48 26.76 -19.20
C ARG A 99 36.66 26.17 -19.96
N ILE A 100 36.78 24.84 -20.03
CA ILE A 100 37.83 24.15 -20.77
C ILE A 100 37.74 24.49 -22.26
N ARG A 101 36.56 24.43 -22.87
CA ARG A 101 36.35 24.79 -24.29
C ARG A 101 36.75 26.22 -24.59
N ARG A 102 36.38 27.18 -23.73
CA ARG A 102 36.79 28.58 -23.89
C ARG A 102 38.31 28.74 -23.78
N GLY A 103 38.93 28.10 -22.79
CA GLY A 103 40.39 28.12 -22.62
C GLY A 103 41.13 27.55 -23.84
N LEU A 104 40.66 26.41 -24.36
CA LEU A 104 41.20 25.81 -25.59
C LEU A 104 41.04 26.74 -26.80
N LYS A 105 39.89 27.41 -26.95
CA LYS A 105 39.68 28.36 -28.03
C LYS A 105 40.68 29.52 -27.98
N VAL A 106 40.83 30.16 -26.83
CA VAL A 106 41.81 31.25 -26.63
C VAL A 106 43.25 30.79 -26.91
N PHE A 107 43.59 29.57 -26.49
CA PHE A 107 44.92 29.01 -26.75
C PHE A 107 45.18 28.81 -28.26
N ILE A 108 44.22 28.22 -28.99
CA ILE A 108 44.29 28.04 -30.45
C ILE A 108 44.42 29.40 -31.15
N ASP A 109 43.59 30.37 -30.78
CA ASP A 109 43.60 31.71 -31.37
C ASP A 109 44.94 32.44 -31.14
N SER A 110 45.63 32.18 -30.02
CA SER A 110 46.91 32.84 -29.66
C SER A 110 48.17 32.19 -30.22
N LYS A 111 48.17 30.88 -30.48
CA LYS A 111 49.34 30.14 -31.00
C LYS A 111 49.27 29.87 -32.51
N GLY A 112 48.14 30.19 -33.15
CA GLY A 112 47.87 29.76 -34.52
C GLY A 112 47.66 28.24 -34.61
N ASN A 113 47.22 27.73 -35.77
CA ASN A 113 46.94 26.31 -36.03
C ASN A 113 48.22 25.40 -36.04
N LEU A 114 49.23 25.71 -35.23
CA LEU A 114 50.47 24.93 -35.10
C LEU A 114 50.28 23.62 -34.33
N ILE A 115 49.17 23.45 -33.60
CA ILE A 115 48.86 22.26 -32.81
C ILE A 115 47.44 21.80 -33.13
N ASP A 116 47.28 20.51 -33.45
CA ASP A 116 45.98 19.87 -33.66
C ASP A 116 45.35 19.46 -32.31
N PHE A 117 44.15 19.98 -32.04
CA PHE A 117 43.36 19.69 -30.83
C PHE A 117 42.05 18.93 -31.15
N ASN A 118 41.96 18.28 -32.32
CA ASN A 118 40.74 17.60 -32.74
C ASN A 118 40.38 16.43 -31.82
N SER A 119 41.37 15.71 -31.29
CA SER A 119 41.17 14.59 -30.35
C SER A 119 40.56 15.07 -29.03
N GLU A 120 41.08 16.15 -28.45
CA GLU A 120 40.61 16.75 -27.20
C GLU A 120 39.20 17.32 -27.37
N LYS A 121 38.92 17.97 -28.50
CA LYS A 121 37.57 18.41 -28.85
C LYS A 121 36.59 17.23 -28.94
N ARG A 122 37.03 16.10 -29.50
CA ARG A 122 36.21 14.88 -29.58
C ARG A 122 35.92 14.33 -28.19
N TYR A 123 36.92 14.16 -27.34
CA TYR A 123 36.73 13.68 -25.96
C TYR A 123 35.81 14.60 -25.15
N LEU A 124 35.94 15.92 -25.27
CA LEU A 124 35.04 16.87 -24.59
C LEU A 124 33.60 16.80 -25.10
N LYS A 125 33.38 16.40 -26.35
CA LYS A 125 32.05 16.18 -26.91
C LYS A 125 31.44 14.86 -26.43
N GLU A 126 32.25 13.80 -26.38
CA GLU A 126 31.85 12.49 -25.83
C GLU A 126 31.46 12.62 -24.35
N ILE A 127 32.29 13.27 -23.53
CA ILE A 127 31.97 13.52 -22.10
C ILE A 127 30.66 14.29 -21.95
N GLN A 128 30.44 15.32 -22.77
CA GLN A 128 29.19 16.07 -22.69
C GLN A 128 27.97 15.23 -23.06
N THR A 129 28.10 14.36 -24.06
CA THR A 129 27.01 13.43 -24.43
C THR A 129 26.63 12.54 -23.25
N TYR A 130 27.61 11.98 -22.54
CA TYR A 130 27.34 11.18 -21.34
C TYR A 130 26.71 11.99 -20.20
N ILE A 131 27.12 13.24 -20.02
CA ILE A 131 26.52 14.12 -18.99
C ILE A 131 25.07 14.44 -19.33
N ASP A 132 24.76 14.71 -20.60
CA ASP A 132 23.39 14.95 -21.07
C ASP A 132 22.52 13.69 -20.85
N GLU A 133 23.04 12.50 -21.16
CA GLU A 133 22.34 11.23 -20.87
C GLU A 133 22.07 11.02 -19.37
N ILE A 134 23.05 11.30 -18.50
CA ILE A 134 22.86 11.17 -17.03
C ILE A 134 21.83 12.18 -16.53
N GLN A 135 21.75 13.36 -17.14
CA GLN A 135 20.73 14.36 -16.83
C GLN A 135 19.34 13.85 -17.19
N ASP A 136 19.17 13.27 -18.37
CA ASP A 136 17.89 12.69 -18.80
C ASP A 136 17.46 11.51 -17.92
N TYR A 137 18.40 10.65 -17.50
CA TYR A 137 18.12 9.58 -16.55
C TYR A 137 17.71 10.12 -15.18
N SER A 138 18.33 11.20 -14.72
CA SER A 138 18.01 11.84 -13.44
C SER A 138 16.59 12.41 -13.43
N TYR A 139 16.16 13.05 -14.52
CA TYR A 139 14.77 13.51 -14.67
C TYR A 139 13.78 12.35 -14.78
N SER A 140 14.15 11.29 -15.49
CA SER A 140 13.32 10.08 -15.59
C SER A 140 13.14 9.39 -14.23
N LEU A 141 14.17 9.37 -13.38
CA LEU A 141 14.09 8.87 -12.02
C LEU A 141 13.15 9.72 -11.16
N LEU A 142 13.26 11.05 -11.26
CA LEU A 142 12.41 11.98 -10.53
C LEU A 142 10.93 11.81 -10.90
N ASN A 143 10.63 11.66 -12.19
CA ASN A 143 9.28 11.35 -12.66
C ASN A 143 8.80 9.98 -12.18
N SER A 144 9.69 8.99 -12.14
CA SER A 144 9.34 7.66 -11.65
C SER A 144 8.98 7.69 -10.17
N LEU A 145 9.67 8.47 -9.33
CA LEU A 145 9.36 8.52 -7.89
C LEU A 145 7.96 9.06 -7.56
N GLN A 146 7.27 9.72 -8.51
CA GLN A 146 5.90 10.24 -8.33
C GLN A 146 4.84 9.15 -8.15
N PHE A 147 5.09 7.87 -8.48
CA PHE A 147 4.10 6.80 -8.23
C PHE A 147 3.82 6.55 -6.74
N GLN A 148 4.67 7.06 -5.84
CA GLN A 148 4.57 6.78 -4.42
C GLN A 148 3.32 7.33 -3.74
N ASP A 149 2.80 8.48 -4.21
CA ASP A 149 1.54 9.03 -3.71
C ASP A 149 0.40 8.01 -3.91
N ILE A 150 0.43 7.27 -5.02
CA ILE A 150 -0.56 6.23 -5.31
C ILE A 150 -0.33 4.99 -4.44
N THR A 151 0.92 4.61 -4.17
CA THR A 151 1.23 3.46 -3.29
C THR A 151 0.80 3.74 -1.85
N ALA A 152 1.11 4.92 -1.31
CA ALA A 152 0.65 5.35 0.00
C ALA A 152 -0.89 5.36 0.07
N GLN A 153 -1.53 5.83 -0.99
CA GLN A 153 -2.98 5.83 -1.16
C GLN A 153 -3.58 4.40 -1.10
N GLN A 154 -2.97 3.43 -1.78
CA GLN A 154 -3.41 2.04 -1.75
C GLN A 154 -3.21 1.38 -0.40
N ILE A 155 -2.12 1.68 0.32
CA ILE A 155 -1.88 1.17 1.67
C ILE A 155 -2.92 1.74 2.65
N ARG A 156 -3.26 3.03 2.56
CA ARG A 156 -4.36 3.63 3.35
C ARG A 156 -5.68 2.91 3.09
N SER A 157 -5.98 2.60 1.82
CA SER A 157 -7.16 1.80 1.47
C SER A 157 -7.13 0.40 2.09
N ALA A 158 -5.98 -0.27 2.10
CA ALA A 158 -5.82 -1.57 2.75
C ALA A 158 -6.04 -1.49 4.26
N ASN A 159 -5.51 -0.46 4.93
CA ASN A 159 -5.74 -0.18 6.35
C ASN A 159 -7.22 0.02 6.67
N PHE A 160 -7.96 0.75 5.82
CA PHE A 160 -9.40 0.92 5.97
C PHE A 160 -10.15 -0.42 5.88
N ILE A 161 -9.83 -1.25 4.88
CA ILE A 161 -10.44 -2.58 4.70
C ILE A 161 -10.14 -3.48 5.90
N LEU A 162 -8.88 -3.51 6.35
CA LEU A 162 -8.45 -4.26 7.53
C LEU A 162 -9.25 -3.84 8.77
N ASN A 163 -9.38 -2.54 9.02
CA ASN A 163 -10.17 -2.04 10.15
C ASN A 163 -11.66 -2.41 10.03
N SER A 164 -12.22 -2.39 8.82
CA SER A 164 -13.59 -2.84 8.56
C SER A 164 -13.76 -4.33 8.92
N ILE A 165 -12.81 -5.18 8.52
CA ILE A 165 -12.80 -6.61 8.85
C ILE A 165 -12.73 -6.78 10.37
N ARG A 166 -11.86 -6.06 11.08
CA ARG A 166 -11.77 -6.12 12.56
C ARG A 166 -13.11 -5.84 13.22
N ILE A 167 -13.79 -4.78 12.79
CA ILE A 167 -15.09 -4.38 13.34
C ILE A 167 -16.16 -5.45 13.06
N GLN A 168 -16.17 -6.03 11.85
CA GLN A 168 -17.10 -7.11 11.52
C GLN A 168 -16.84 -8.37 12.35
N LEU A 169 -15.58 -8.78 12.51
CA LEU A 169 -15.17 -9.91 13.35
C LEU A 169 -15.56 -9.70 14.82
N ASN A 170 -15.32 -8.50 15.37
CA ASN A 170 -15.73 -8.15 16.73
C ASN A 170 -17.26 -8.17 16.89
N ASN A 171 -18.00 -7.66 15.91
CA ASN A 171 -19.47 -7.70 15.93
C ASN A 171 -20.01 -9.14 15.89
N LEU A 172 -19.41 -10.02 15.09
CA LEU A 172 -19.75 -11.45 15.05
C LEU A 172 -19.49 -12.10 16.42
N LEU A 173 -18.33 -11.86 17.02
CA LEU A 173 -17.96 -12.37 18.33
C LEU A 173 -18.93 -11.88 19.42
N SER A 174 -19.26 -10.57 19.43
CA SER A 174 -20.22 -10.01 20.38
C SER A 174 -21.62 -10.61 20.23
N ASN A 175 -22.05 -10.88 18.99
CA ASN A 175 -23.35 -11.53 18.74
C ASN A 175 -23.35 -13.01 19.18
N LEU A 176 -22.24 -13.73 19.03
CA LEU A 176 -22.11 -15.14 19.46
C LEU A 176 -22.11 -15.28 20.99
N TYR A 177 -21.42 -14.38 21.69
CA TYR A 177 -21.26 -14.46 23.15
C TYR A 177 -22.23 -13.53 23.93
N ASN A 178 -23.16 -12.86 23.25
CA ASN A 178 -24.11 -11.91 23.84
C ASN A 178 -23.43 -10.83 24.71
N ILE A 179 -22.20 -10.44 24.36
CA ILE A 179 -21.39 -9.45 25.09
C ILE A 179 -21.88 -8.05 24.71
N GLU A 180 -22.10 -7.18 25.72
CA GLU A 180 -22.56 -5.80 25.51
C GLU A 180 -21.69 -5.06 24.46
N LYS A 181 -22.37 -4.48 23.47
CA LYS A 181 -21.73 -3.77 22.35
C LYS A 181 -21.09 -2.47 22.82
N LYS A 182 -19.75 -2.45 22.97
CA LYS A 182 -19.00 -1.18 22.88
C LYS A 182 -18.99 -0.76 21.41
N LYS A 183 -19.78 0.25 21.04
CA LYS A 183 -19.78 0.83 19.68
C LYS A 183 -18.41 1.44 19.39
N GLU A 184 -17.53 0.69 18.71
CA GLU A 184 -16.38 1.29 18.04
C GLU A 184 -16.88 2.10 16.85
N LYS A 185 -16.61 3.41 16.85
CA LYS A 185 -16.88 4.27 15.70
C LYS A 185 -15.82 4.00 14.63
N ILE A 186 -16.28 3.81 13.38
CA ILE A 186 -15.41 3.91 12.22
C ILE A 186 -15.00 5.38 12.11
N GLU A 187 -13.71 5.69 12.29
CA GLU A 187 -13.17 6.98 11.86
C GLU A 187 -13.36 7.06 10.35
N LYS A 188 -14.19 8.01 9.92
CA LYS A 188 -14.36 8.34 8.51
C LYS A 188 -13.13 9.13 8.08
N GLU A 189 -12.20 8.47 7.41
CA GLU A 189 -11.20 9.16 6.59
C GLU A 189 -11.82 9.56 5.25
N ASP A 190 -11.52 10.78 4.81
CA ASP A 190 -12.08 11.45 3.62
C ASP A 190 -11.41 10.94 2.33
N PHE A 191 -11.42 9.61 2.15
CA PHE A 191 -10.57 8.92 1.18
C PHE A 191 -11.35 8.01 0.21
N ASP A 192 -11.07 8.10 -1.10
CA ASP A 192 -11.64 7.22 -2.13
C ASP A 192 -10.95 5.84 -2.16
N TYR A 193 -11.53 4.90 -1.43
CA TYR A 193 -11.09 3.50 -1.32
C TYR A 193 -11.06 2.71 -2.64
N LYS A 194 -11.54 3.26 -3.78
CA LYS A 194 -11.48 2.61 -5.10
C LYS A 194 -10.42 3.18 -6.03
N ALA A 195 -9.56 4.09 -5.56
CA ALA A 195 -8.48 4.62 -6.36
C ALA A 195 -7.43 3.53 -6.66
N THR A 196 -7.34 3.10 -7.92
CA THR A 196 -6.32 2.17 -8.44
C THR A 196 -5.29 2.90 -9.30
N ILE A 197 -4.04 2.39 -9.35
CA ILE A 197 -2.93 2.91 -10.18
C ILE A 197 -3.38 3.19 -11.63
N LYS A 198 -4.18 2.29 -12.22
CA LYS A 198 -4.68 2.45 -13.58
C LYS A 198 -5.53 3.72 -13.79
N ASN A 199 -6.33 4.08 -12.79
CA ASN A 199 -7.24 5.23 -12.86
C ASN A 199 -6.49 6.55 -12.62
N SER A 200 -5.40 6.54 -11.86
CA SER A 200 -4.55 7.74 -11.69
C SER A 200 -3.65 7.98 -12.91
N THR A 201 -3.11 6.94 -13.54
CA THR A 201 -2.35 7.09 -14.79
C THR A 201 -3.23 7.61 -15.94
N GLU A 202 -4.48 7.15 -16.04
CA GLU A 202 -5.45 7.68 -17.01
C GLU A 202 -5.81 9.16 -16.72
N ARG A 203 -6.00 9.52 -15.45
CA ARG A 203 -6.24 10.93 -15.05
C ARG A 203 -5.03 11.83 -15.29
N GLN A 204 -3.82 11.34 -15.04
CA GLN A 204 -2.58 12.08 -15.31
C GLN A 204 -2.40 12.25 -16.82
N SER A 205 -2.60 11.19 -17.61
CA SER A 205 -2.56 11.28 -19.07
C SER A 205 -3.61 12.26 -19.62
N LEU A 206 -4.82 12.31 -19.03
CA LEU A 206 -5.83 13.31 -19.37
C LEU A 206 -5.40 14.72 -18.98
N ALA A 207 -4.80 14.92 -17.81
CA ALA A 207 -4.28 16.21 -17.37
C ALA A 207 -3.14 16.70 -18.27
N ASP A 208 -2.18 15.83 -18.59
CA ASP A 208 -1.07 16.11 -19.48
C ASP A 208 -1.58 16.47 -20.88
N ASN A 209 -2.57 15.74 -21.40
CA ASN A 209 -3.23 16.07 -22.68
C ASN A 209 -3.93 17.45 -22.63
N ILE A 210 -4.55 17.82 -21.52
CA ILE A 210 -5.18 19.13 -21.36
C ILE A 210 -4.11 20.24 -21.34
N VAL A 211 -3.04 20.06 -20.58
CA VAL A 211 -1.92 21.01 -20.52
C VAL A 211 -1.25 21.15 -21.88
N GLU A 212 -1.01 20.04 -22.58
CA GLU A 212 -0.41 20.04 -23.91
C GLU A 212 -1.31 20.73 -24.95
N ASN A 213 -2.63 20.55 -24.86
CA ASN A 213 -3.59 21.26 -25.71
C ASN A 213 -3.68 22.76 -25.37
N ILE A 214 -3.60 23.12 -24.08
CA ILE A 214 -3.55 24.52 -23.64
C ILE A 214 -2.28 25.19 -24.17
N ILE A 215 -1.11 24.55 -24.07
CA ILE A 215 0.17 25.06 -24.60
C ILE A 215 0.11 25.21 -26.13
N LYS A 216 -0.43 24.22 -26.84
CA LYS A 216 -0.61 24.29 -28.31
C LYS A 216 -1.57 25.43 -28.71
N SER A 217 -2.63 25.67 -27.93
CA SER A 217 -3.58 26.75 -28.18
C SER A 217 -3.06 28.15 -27.82
N SER A 218 -2.04 28.24 -26.95
CA SER A 218 -1.42 29.51 -26.54
C SER A 218 -0.22 29.92 -27.39
N ASN A 219 0.34 29.01 -28.20
CA ASN A 219 1.33 29.31 -29.24
C ASN A 219 0.73 29.80 -30.57
N ILE A 220 -0.54 30.23 -30.59
CA ILE A 220 -1.10 31.00 -31.71
C ILE A 220 -0.93 32.50 -31.40
N LYS A 221 0.28 33.00 -31.64
CA LYS A 221 0.57 34.36 -32.11
C LYS A 221 2.01 34.50 -32.58
#